data_AF-A0A925P389-F1
#
_entry.id   AF-A0A925P389-F1
#
_cell.length_a   1.000
_cell.length_b   1.000
_cell.length_c   1.000
_cell.angle_alpha   90.00
_cell.angle_beta   90.00
_cell.angle_gamma   90.00
#
_symmetry.space_group_name_H-M   'P 1'
#
loop_
_entity.id
_entity.type
_entity.pdbx_description
1 polymer ?
#
loop_
_entity_poly.entity_id
_entity_poly.type
_entity_poly.pdbx_seq_one_letter_code
_entity_poly.pdbx_strand_id
1 'polypeptide(L)'
;MFLNEENHYTIAEFRPDEGDEKVTIVGALPGVQCGETLHLHGTWASHAQHGSQFKIERFSSELPSSVYGIRKYLGSGLVPGVGKVYANKIVDAFGTDTFRVLSEESGKLRNVPGIGKVRATAIKKAWDEQRSFRELYIFLQTYGVTPGQCVKLIEKYGGEARQILQREPYRVAREIDGIGFKTADRIAINLGFANDAPPRLDAGILYALDVLQEEGHTALREMEIRDYAAGLLETSAERITARLEALVTSRDLARHAPAGVVDPLPGSSLIQLPVLDRAEAKIAAAVRRLTLVPSGLPPIKIDAAVVWAEAKAGFVFAEAQRAGIRSALGAKVSVLTGGPGTGKTSSLRAL
;
A
#
# COMPACT_ATOMS: atom_id res chain seq x y z
N MET A 1 -5.82 -27.81 -9.25
CA MET A 1 -5.58 -26.35 -9.12
C MET A 1 -5.32 -26.09 -7.66
N PHE A 2 -4.14 -25.57 -7.35
CA PHE A 2 -3.80 -24.99 -6.06
C PHE A 2 -3.91 -23.48 -6.20
N LEU A 3 -4.58 -22.82 -5.25
CA LEU A 3 -4.75 -21.37 -5.19
C LEU A 3 -4.28 -20.92 -3.81
N ASN A 4 -3.33 -20.00 -3.76
CA ASN A 4 -3.05 -19.27 -2.54
C ASN A 4 -4.04 -18.11 -2.44
N GLU A 5 -4.87 -18.09 -1.40
CA GLU A 5 -5.92 -17.08 -1.22
C GLU A 5 -5.35 -15.68 -0.91
N GLU A 6 -4.14 -15.56 -0.34
CA GLU A 6 -3.55 -14.26 0.05
C GLU A 6 -3.01 -13.45 -1.14
N ASN A 7 -2.51 -14.13 -2.18
CA ASN A 7 -1.90 -13.46 -3.33
C ASN A 7 -2.47 -13.93 -4.68
N HIS A 8 -3.51 -14.78 -4.63
CA HIS A 8 -4.13 -15.44 -5.77
C HIS A 8 -3.13 -16.12 -6.72
N TYR A 9 -1.97 -16.53 -6.20
CA TYR A 9 -1.01 -17.30 -6.94
C TYR A 9 -1.56 -18.71 -7.15
N THR A 10 -1.68 -19.07 -8.41
CA THR A 10 -2.34 -20.30 -8.83
C THR A 10 -1.33 -21.19 -9.52
N ILE A 11 -1.33 -22.46 -9.12
CA ILE A 11 -0.67 -23.55 -9.85
C ILE A 11 -1.79 -24.45 -10.39
N ALA A 12 -1.91 -24.53 -11.70
CA ALA A 12 -2.98 -25.29 -12.35
C ALA A 12 -2.46 -26.17 -13.49
N GLU A 13 -3.15 -27.28 -13.71
CA GLU A 13 -3.03 -28.03 -14.96
C GLU A 13 -3.94 -27.37 -16.00
N PHE A 14 -3.35 -26.94 -17.10
CA PHE A 14 -4.03 -26.37 -18.25
C PHE A 14 -3.99 -27.37 -19.40
N ARG A 15 -5.10 -27.50 -20.12
CA ARG A 15 -5.19 -28.32 -21.32
C ARG A 15 -5.24 -27.36 -22.52
N PRO A 16 -4.19 -27.29 -23.36
CA PRO A 16 -4.21 -26.50 -24.58
C PRO A 16 -5.30 -26.99 -25.54
N ASP A 17 -5.78 -26.09 -26.42
CA ASP A 17 -6.70 -26.48 -27.50
C ASP A 17 -6.01 -27.38 -28.52
N GLU A 18 -4.73 -27.12 -28.80
CA GLU A 18 -3.88 -27.92 -29.67
C GLU A 18 -3.02 -28.88 -28.83
N GLY A 19 -3.52 -30.11 -28.65
CA GLY A 19 -2.81 -31.20 -27.97
C GLY A 19 -3.61 -31.80 -26.80
N ASP A 20 -3.32 -33.06 -26.47
CA ASP A 20 -3.92 -33.75 -25.33
C ASP A 20 -3.05 -33.69 -24.05
N GLU A 21 -1.80 -33.23 -24.16
CA GLU A 21 -0.90 -33.12 -23.02
C GLU A 21 -1.24 -31.89 -22.17
N LYS A 22 -1.36 -32.13 -20.86
CA LYS A 22 -1.59 -31.06 -19.89
C LYS A 22 -0.27 -30.35 -19.60
N VAL A 23 -0.34 -29.03 -19.53
CA VAL A 23 0.78 -28.17 -19.17
C VAL A 23 0.55 -27.56 -17.79
N THR A 24 1.63 -27.38 -17.02
CA THR A 24 1.53 -26.71 -15.72
C THR A 24 1.64 -25.20 -15.94
N ILE A 25 0.63 -24.45 -15.51
CA ILE A 25 0.62 -22.98 -15.56
C ILE A 25 0.79 -22.43 -14.14
N VAL A 26 1.57 -21.35 -14.02
CA VAL A 26 1.87 -20.70 -12.75
C VAL A 26 1.74 -19.18 -12.86
N GLY A 27 1.04 -18.56 -11.92
CA GLY A 27 0.88 -17.11 -11.89
C GLY A 27 -0.38 -16.66 -11.17
N ALA A 28 -0.58 -15.35 -11.09
CA ALA A 28 -1.77 -14.79 -10.44
C ALA A 28 -3.00 -14.96 -11.35
N LEU A 29 -3.95 -15.79 -10.92
CA LEU A 29 -5.22 -16.04 -11.61
C LEU A 29 -6.42 -15.78 -10.68
N PRO A 30 -6.59 -14.54 -10.19
CA PRO A 30 -7.68 -14.21 -9.29
C PRO A 30 -9.03 -14.39 -9.99
N GLY A 31 -9.96 -15.05 -9.29
CA GLY A 31 -11.32 -15.26 -9.77
C GLY A 31 -11.49 -16.32 -10.86
N VAL A 32 -10.42 -16.98 -11.28
CA VAL A 32 -10.47 -18.09 -12.25
C VAL A 32 -10.94 -19.36 -11.56
N GLN A 33 -11.93 -20.01 -12.17
CA GLN A 33 -12.52 -21.27 -11.73
C GLN A 33 -12.19 -22.41 -12.69
N CYS A 34 -12.18 -23.63 -12.15
CA CYS A 34 -12.00 -24.84 -12.95
C CYS A 34 -13.10 -24.97 -14.00
N GLY A 35 -12.73 -25.21 -15.25
CA GLY A 35 -13.67 -25.37 -16.36
C GLY A 35 -13.82 -24.13 -17.24
N GLU A 36 -13.23 -22.99 -16.86
CA GLU A 36 -13.11 -21.82 -17.73
C GLU A 36 -12.17 -22.06 -18.91
N THR A 37 -12.41 -21.34 -20.00
CA THR A 37 -11.47 -21.21 -21.11
C THR A 37 -10.58 -20.00 -20.82
N LEU A 38 -9.26 -20.19 -20.84
CA LEU A 38 -8.30 -19.13 -20.57
C LEU A 38 -7.43 -18.88 -21.81
N HIS A 39 -7.23 -17.61 -22.12
CA HIS A 39 -6.20 -17.17 -23.06
C HIS A 39 -5.03 -16.64 -22.25
N LEU A 40 -3.87 -17.26 -22.38
CA LEU A 40 -2.70 -16.98 -21.54
C LEU A 40 -1.57 -16.36 -22.37
N HIS A 41 -0.97 -15.30 -21.83
CA HIS A 41 0.25 -14.70 -22.36
C HIS A 41 1.33 -14.72 -21.28
N GLY A 42 2.55 -15.07 -21.67
CA GLY A 42 3.65 -15.22 -20.74
C GLY A 42 4.82 -15.99 -21.33
N THR A 43 5.64 -16.55 -20.45
CA THR A 43 6.92 -17.15 -20.81
C THR A 43 7.07 -18.56 -20.25
N TRP A 44 7.74 -19.43 -21.00
CA TRP A 44 8.11 -20.75 -20.51
C TRP A 44 9.31 -20.65 -19.57
N ALA A 45 9.20 -21.28 -18.40
CA ALA A 45 10.26 -21.38 -17.40
C ALA A 45 10.45 -22.84 -16.99
N SER A 46 11.70 -23.27 -16.79
CA SER A 46 12.00 -24.61 -16.31
C SER A 46 12.26 -24.58 -14.80
N HIS A 47 11.49 -25.36 -14.03
CA HIS A 47 11.66 -25.48 -12.59
C HIS A 47 12.43 -26.76 -12.25
N ALA A 48 13.50 -26.65 -11.45
CA ALA A 48 14.43 -27.75 -11.17
C ALA A 48 13.78 -29.02 -10.58
N GLN A 49 12.66 -28.90 -9.87
CA GLN A 49 11.93 -30.03 -9.25
C GLN A 49 10.60 -30.38 -9.95
N HIS A 50 10.05 -29.50 -10.79
CA HIS A 50 8.67 -29.64 -11.30
C HIS A 50 8.56 -29.58 -12.83
N GLY A 51 9.70 -29.50 -13.54
CA GLY A 51 9.74 -29.50 -15.00
C GLY A 51 9.31 -28.16 -15.61
N SER A 52 8.92 -28.21 -16.89
CA SER A 52 8.51 -27.04 -17.65
C SER A 52 7.17 -26.48 -17.15
N GLN A 53 7.16 -25.20 -16.82
CA GLN A 53 5.98 -24.46 -16.38
C GLN A 53 5.80 -23.21 -17.25
N PHE A 54 4.55 -22.88 -17.56
CA PHE A 54 4.22 -21.64 -18.23
C PHE A 54 3.92 -20.55 -17.20
N LYS A 55 4.78 -19.53 -17.12
CA LYS A 55 4.61 -18.40 -16.21
C LYS A 55 3.72 -17.35 -16.86
N ILE A 56 2.58 -17.10 -16.22
CA ILE A 56 1.53 -16.20 -16.73
C ILE A 56 1.89 -14.75 -16.40
N GLU A 57 1.87 -13.89 -17.42
CA GLU A 57 2.03 -12.44 -17.28
C GLU A 57 0.70 -11.70 -17.44
N ARG A 58 -0.13 -12.14 -18.40
CA ARG A 58 -1.47 -11.63 -18.64
C ARG A 58 -2.38 -12.79 -19.02
N PHE A 59 -3.67 -12.66 -18.69
CA PHE A 59 -4.68 -13.62 -19.13
C PHE A 59 -6.01 -12.94 -19.41
N SER A 60 -6.83 -13.56 -20.25
CA SER A 60 -8.27 -13.33 -20.29
C SER A 60 -9.00 -14.66 -20.03
N SER A 61 -10.22 -14.56 -19.52
CA SER A 61 -11.04 -15.73 -19.17
C SER A 61 -12.43 -15.60 -19.76
N GLU A 62 -12.91 -16.68 -20.35
CA GLU A 62 -14.25 -16.85 -20.86
C GLU A 62 -15.01 -17.90 -20.05
N LEU A 63 -16.32 -17.70 -19.90
CA LEU A 63 -17.19 -18.70 -19.29
C LEU A 63 -17.28 -19.92 -20.20
N PRO A 64 -17.31 -21.14 -19.64
CA PRO A 64 -17.43 -22.34 -20.47
C PRO A 64 -18.76 -22.39 -21.23
N SER A 65 -18.69 -22.79 -22.48
CA SER A 65 -19.86 -23.06 -23.33
C SER A 65 -20.26 -24.53 -23.37
N SER A 66 -19.39 -25.45 -22.91
CA SER A 66 -19.65 -26.89 -22.93
C SER A 66 -20.31 -27.37 -21.64
N VAL A 67 -21.19 -28.37 -21.73
CA VAL A 67 -21.86 -29.01 -20.59
C VAL A 67 -20.85 -29.51 -19.54
N TYR A 68 -19.73 -30.08 -19.98
CA TYR A 68 -18.66 -30.54 -19.09
C TYR A 68 -17.98 -29.37 -18.35
N GLY A 69 -17.65 -28.30 -19.08
CA GLY A 69 -17.06 -27.09 -18.51
C GLY A 69 -17.97 -26.41 -17.49
N ILE A 70 -19.27 -26.27 -17.81
CA ILE A 70 -20.27 -25.66 -16.93
C ILE A 70 -20.42 -26.48 -15.63
N ARG A 71 -20.42 -27.81 -15.70
CA ARG A 71 -20.45 -28.67 -14.49
C ARG A 71 -19.21 -28.47 -13.63
N LYS A 72 -18.03 -28.43 -14.26
CA LYS A 72 -16.78 -28.20 -13.53
C LYS A 72 -16.76 -26.82 -12.87
N TYR A 73 -17.26 -25.80 -13.57
CA TYR A 73 -17.34 -24.43 -13.10
C TYR A 73 -18.23 -24.32 -11.87
N LEU A 74 -19.47 -24.79 -11.95
CA LEU A 74 -20.39 -24.74 -10.81
C LEU A 74 -19.96 -25.63 -9.65
N GLY A 75 -19.29 -26.74 -9.95
CA GLY A 75 -18.77 -27.67 -8.96
C GLY A 75 -17.40 -27.30 -8.38
N SER A 76 -16.80 -26.18 -8.77
CA SER A 76 -15.45 -25.77 -8.34
C SER A 76 -15.38 -25.34 -6.87
N GLY A 77 -16.53 -25.20 -6.21
CA GLY A 77 -16.63 -24.61 -4.87
C GLY A 77 -16.89 -23.10 -4.91
N LEU A 78 -17.07 -22.51 -6.10
CA LEU A 78 -17.36 -21.09 -6.27
C LEU A 78 -18.58 -20.62 -5.47
N VAL A 79 -19.63 -21.44 -5.44
CA VAL A 79 -20.88 -21.11 -4.75
C VAL A 79 -20.97 -21.95 -3.47
N PRO A 80 -20.97 -21.32 -2.29
CA PRO A 80 -21.16 -22.03 -1.02
C PRO A 80 -22.44 -22.87 -1.04
N GLY A 81 -22.30 -24.18 -0.87
CA GLY A 81 -23.43 -25.12 -0.89
C GLY A 81 -23.78 -25.71 -2.26
N VAL A 82 -23.06 -25.38 -3.33
CA VAL A 82 -23.14 -26.08 -4.64
C VAL A 82 -21.88 -26.93 -4.84
N GLY A 83 -21.95 -28.16 -4.36
CA GLY A 83 -20.98 -29.19 -4.71
C GLY A 83 -21.28 -29.83 -6.07
N LYS A 84 -20.40 -30.75 -6.50
CA LYS A 84 -20.54 -31.52 -7.76
C LYS A 84 -21.95 -32.09 -7.99
N VAL A 85 -22.62 -32.55 -6.93
CA VAL A 85 -23.98 -33.12 -7.01
C VAL A 85 -25.01 -32.09 -7.47
N TYR A 86 -25.03 -30.90 -6.88
CA TYR A 86 -25.97 -29.84 -7.28
C TYR A 86 -25.58 -29.21 -8.60
N ALA A 87 -24.28 -29.03 -8.86
CA ALA A 87 -23.78 -28.59 -10.16
C ALA A 87 -24.29 -29.50 -11.28
N ASN A 88 -24.21 -30.83 -11.09
CA ASN A 88 -24.75 -31.78 -12.04
C ASN A 88 -26.25 -31.60 -12.26
N LYS A 89 -27.05 -31.55 -11.19
CA LYS A 89 -28.51 -31.40 -11.30
C LYS A 89 -28.94 -30.09 -11.99
N ILE A 90 -28.24 -29.00 -11.73
CA ILE A 90 -28.51 -27.70 -12.36
C ILE A 90 -28.22 -27.81 -13.86
N VAL A 91 -27.08 -28.37 -14.24
CA VAL A 91 -26.71 -28.52 -15.66
C VAL A 91 -27.56 -29.60 -16.35
N ASP A 92 -28.02 -30.64 -15.66
CA ASP A 92 -28.99 -31.60 -16.20
C ASP A 92 -30.32 -30.92 -16.57
N ALA A 93 -30.74 -29.93 -15.78
CA ALA A 93 -31.99 -29.20 -15.99
C ALA A 93 -31.90 -28.10 -17.06
N PHE A 94 -30.75 -27.43 -17.17
CA PHE A 94 -30.62 -26.22 -18.03
C PHE A 94 -29.57 -26.35 -19.13
N GLY A 95 -28.75 -27.41 -19.15
CA GLY A 95 -27.73 -27.64 -20.17
C GLY A 95 -26.78 -26.44 -20.35
N THR A 96 -26.58 -26.05 -21.60
CA THR A 96 -25.73 -24.90 -21.98
C THR A 96 -26.32 -23.55 -21.57
N ASP A 97 -27.63 -23.48 -21.29
CA ASP A 97 -28.31 -22.25 -20.86
C ASP A 97 -28.12 -21.92 -19.37
N THR A 98 -27.40 -22.78 -18.63
CA THR A 98 -27.25 -22.66 -17.18
C THR A 98 -26.82 -21.27 -16.72
N PHE A 99 -25.80 -20.67 -17.33
CA PHE A 99 -25.30 -19.34 -16.93
C PHE A 99 -26.28 -18.21 -17.26
N ARG A 100 -27.04 -18.34 -18.36
CA ARG A 100 -28.11 -17.40 -18.71
C ARG A 100 -29.22 -17.45 -17.66
N VAL A 101 -29.64 -18.66 -17.28
CA VAL A 101 -30.64 -18.88 -16.22
C VAL A 101 -30.16 -18.31 -14.88
N LEU A 102 -28.89 -18.49 -14.51
CA LEU A 102 -28.33 -17.89 -13.29
C LEU A 102 -28.30 -16.35 -13.34
N SER A 103 -28.08 -15.77 -14.52
CA SER A 103 -27.98 -14.33 -14.69
C SER A 103 -29.36 -13.65 -14.73
N GLU A 104 -30.28 -14.18 -15.52
CA GLU A 104 -31.54 -13.52 -15.90
C GLU A 104 -32.77 -14.14 -15.23
N GLU A 105 -32.76 -15.46 -15.01
CA GLU A 105 -33.95 -16.24 -14.66
C GLU A 105 -33.74 -17.09 -13.41
N SER A 106 -33.04 -16.56 -12.40
CA SER A 106 -32.62 -17.32 -11.22
C SER A 106 -33.78 -17.99 -10.44
N GLY A 107 -35.02 -17.51 -10.62
CA GLY A 107 -36.23 -18.15 -10.11
C GLY A 107 -36.45 -19.59 -10.62
N LYS A 108 -36.00 -19.90 -11.85
CA LYS A 108 -36.09 -21.25 -12.45
C LYS A 108 -35.25 -22.28 -11.71
N LEU A 109 -34.23 -21.87 -10.95
CA LEU A 109 -33.43 -22.78 -10.10
C LEU A 109 -34.28 -23.61 -9.15
N ARG A 110 -35.45 -23.10 -8.75
CA ARG A 110 -36.40 -23.79 -7.87
C ARG A 110 -37.05 -25.03 -8.50
N ASN A 111 -36.97 -25.16 -9.83
CA ASN A 111 -37.45 -26.34 -10.55
C ASN A 111 -36.47 -27.51 -10.46
N VAL A 112 -35.25 -27.28 -9.97
CA VAL A 112 -34.22 -28.31 -9.80
C VAL A 112 -34.46 -29.08 -8.49
N PRO A 113 -34.57 -30.42 -8.52
CA PRO A 113 -34.80 -31.22 -7.32
C PRO A 113 -33.74 -31.01 -6.22
N GLY A 114 -34.19 -30.52 -5.07
CA GLY A 114 -33.34 -30.23 -3.91
C GLY A 114 -32.81 -28.79 -3.85
N ILE A 115 -33.23 -27.90 -4.75
CA ILE A 115 -32.92 -26.46 -4.69
C ILE A 115 -34.16 -25.68 -4.27
N GLY A 116 -34.27 -25.42 -2.96
CA GLY A 116 -35.32 -24.55 -2.40
C GLY A 116 -35.01 -23.05 -2.56
N LYS A 117 -35.94 -22.19 -2.13
CA LYS A 117 -35.82 -20.72 -2.20
C LYS A 117 -34.50 -20.20 -1.61
N VAL A 118 -34.15 -20.64 -0.39
CA VAL A 118 -32.93 -20.20 0.31
C VAL A 118 -31.68 -20.51 -0.50
N ARG A 119 -31.57 -21.73 -1.03
CA ARG A 119 -30.40 -22.17 -1.81
C ARG A 119 -30.35 -21.47 -3.16
N ALA A 120 -31.48 -21.29 -3.85
CA ALA A 120 -31.54 -20.52 -5.09
C ALA A 120 -31.05 -19.07 -4.90
N THR A 121 -31.48 -18.40 -3.83
CA THR A 121 -31.02 -17.04 -3.50
C THR A 121 -29.51 -17.01 -3.18
N ALA A 122 -29.00 -17.98 -2.42
CA ALA A 122 -27.57 -18.08 -2.13
C ALA A 122 -26.74 -18.30 -3.41
N ILE A 123 -27.21 -19.15 -4.32
CA ILE A 123 -26.57 -19.40 -5.61
C ILE A 123 -26.51 -18.13 -6.45
N LYS A 124 -27.63 -17.41 -6.54
CA LYS A 124 -27.69 -16.15 -7.29
C LYS A 124 -26.73 -15.11 -6.71
N LYS A 125 -26.73 -14.93 -5.39
CA LYS A 125 -25.83 -13.98 -4.72
C LYS A 125 -24.36 -14.28 -5.00
N ALA A 126 -23.92 -15.52 -4.82
CA ALA A 126 -22.52 -15.90 -5.06
C ALA A 126 -22.13 -15.79 -6.54
N TRP A 127 -23.05 -16.10 -7.46
CA TRP A 127 -22.85 -15.91 -8.89
C TRP A 127 -22.65 -14.43 -9.24
N ASP A 128 -23.49 -13.55 -8.71
CA ASP A 128 -23.39 -12.11 -8.95
C ASP A 128 -22.10 -11.52 -8.33
N GLU A 129 -21.75 -11.93 -7.11
CA GLU A 129 -20.50 -11.53 -6.44
C GLU A 129 -19.27 -11.94 -7.26
N GLN A 130 -19.22 -13.19 -7.75
CA GLN A 130 -18.09 -13.64 -8.57
C GLN A 130 -18.01 -12.89 -9.90
N ARG A 131 -19.16 -12.64 -10.53
CA ARG A 131 -19.21 -11.89 -11.78
C ARG A 131 -18.70 -10.47 -11.57
N SER A 132 -19.18 -9.78 -10.53
CA SER A 132 -18.71 -8.44 -10.17
C SER A 132 -17.21 -8.43 -9.84
N PHE A 133 -16.72 -9.44 -9.12
CA PHE A 133 -15.29 -9.62 -8.84
C PHE A 133 -14.48 -9.69 -10.13
N ARG A 134 -14.90 -10.55 -11.07
CA ARG A 134 -14.21 -10.73 -12.35
C ARG A 134 -14.22 -9.46 -13.19
N GLU A 135 -15.38 -8.82 -13.34
CA GLU A 135 -15.55 -7.59 -14.11
C GLU A 135 -14.66 -6.46 -13.55
N LEU A 136 -14.63 -6.30 -12.22
CA LEU A 136 -13.77 -5.35 -11.55
C LEU A 136 -12.29 -5.67 -11.75
N TYR A 137 -11.89 -6.93 -11.62
CA TYR A 137 -10.49 -7.33 -11.84
C TYR A 137 -10.02 -7.01 -13.27
N ILE A 138 -10.81 -7.36 -14.28
CA ILE A 138 -10.51 -7.07 -15.69
C ILE A 138 -10.42 -5.56 -15.91
N PHE A 139 -11.37 -4.80 -15.36
CA PHE A 139 -11.35 -3.34 -15.39
C PHE A 139 -10.07 -2.77 -14.77
N LEU A 140 -9.64 -3.24 -13.60
CA LEU A 140 -8.41 -2.76 -12.97
C LEU A 140 -7.16 -3.11 -13.78
N GLN A 141 -7.12 -4.29 -14.41
CA GLN A 141 -6.03 -4.70 -15.30
C GLN A 141 -5.87 -3.76 -16.50
N THR A 142 -6.97 -3.25 -17.09
CA THR A 142 -6.86 -2.29 -18.21
C THR A 142 -6.21 -0.97 -17.80
N TYR A 143 -6.14 -0.67 -16.50
CA TYR A 143 -5.47 0.53 -15.96
C TYR A 143 -4.06 0.28 -15.45
N GLY A 144 -3.49 -0.89 -15.72
CA GLY A 144 -2.12 -1.23 -15.35
C GLY A 144 -1.94 -1.48 -13.85
N VAL A 145 -3.00 -1.87 -13.15
CA VAL A 145 -2.93 -2.33 -11.76
C VAL A 145 -2.40 -3.75 -11.76
N THR A 146 -1.43 -4.06 -10.89
CA THR A 146 -0.90 -5.44 -10.82
C THR A 146 -1.92 -6.38 -10.19
N PRO A 147 -1.84 -7.71 -10.44
CA PRO A 147 -2.77 -8.65 -9.85
C PRO A 147 -2.86 -8.54 -8.32
N GLY A 148 -1.71 -8.41 -7.63
CA GLY A 148 -1.68 -8.23 -6.18
C GLY A 148 -2.31 -6.93 -5.70
N GLN A 149 -2.18 -5.83 -6.46
CA GLN A 149 -2.85 -4.56 -6.14
C GLN A 149 -4.37 -4.67 -6.36
N CYS A 150 -4.83 -5.39 -7.39
CA CYS A 150 -6.25 -5.62 -7.63
C CYS A 150 -6.89 -6.37 -6.45
N VAL A 151 -6.21 -7.41 -5.94
CA VAL A 151 -6.69 -8.19 -4.80
C VAL A 151 -6.92 -7.27 -3.59
N LYS A 152 -5.93 -6.46 -3.22
CA LYS A 152 -6.05 -5.51 -2.11
C LYS A 152 -7.17 -4.48 -2.30
N LEU A 153 -7.35 -3.98 -3.53
CA LEU A 153 -8.46 -3.08 -3.88
C LEU A 153 -9.82 -3.74 -3.66
N ILE A 154 -9.95 -5.00 -4.08
CA ILE A 154 -11.18 -5.76 -3.97
C ILE A 154 -11.45 -6.15 -2.53
N GLU A 155 -10.47 -6.60 -1.77
CA GLU A 155 -10.62 -6.91 -0.34
C GLU A 155 -11.06 -5.68 0.46
N LYS A 156 -10.51 -4.51 0.13
CA LYS A 156 -10.80 -3.28 0.86
C LYS A 156 -12.14 -2.64 0.48
N TYR A 157 -12.48 -2.60 -0.82
CA TYR A 157 -13.63 -1.85 -1.31
C TYR A 157 -14.74 -2.72 -1.92
N GLY A 158 -14.49 -4.01 -2.15
CA GLY A 158 -15.44 -4.94 -2.73
C GLY A 158 -16.02 -4.43 -4.06
N GLY A 159 -17.34 -4.56 -4.21
CA GLY A 159 -18.06 -4.08 -5.39
C GLY A 159 -18.05 -2.56 -5.58
N GLU A 160 -17.70 -1.78 -4.55
CA GLU A 160 -17.66 -0.31 -4.62
C GLU A 160 -16.34 0.22 -5.21
N ALA A 161 -15.32 -0.64 -5.38
CA ALA A 161 -14.00 -0.20 -5.84
C ALA A 161 -14.05 0.62 -7.13
N ARG A 162 -14.91 0.24 -8.09
CA ARG A 162 -15.10 0.98 -9.34
C ARG A 162 -15.64 2.39 -9.10
N GLN A 163 -16.66 2.52 -8.26
CA GLN A 163 -17.28 3.81 -7.94
C GLN A 163 -16.30 4.72 -7.19
N ILE A 164 -15.53 4.15 -6.25
CA ILE A 164 -14.51 4.88 -5.50
C ILE A 164 -13.42 5.37 -6.45
N LEU A 165 -12.89 4.53 -7.34
CA LEU A 165 -11.88 4.93 -8.30
C LEU A 165 -12.36 6.00 -9.28
N GLN A 166 -13.65 5.99 -9.64
CA GLN A 166 -14.25 7.01 -10.51
C GLN A 166 -14.48 8.35 -9.79
N ARG A 167 -14.61 8.37 -8.47
CA ARG A 167 -14.89 9.60 -7.69
C ARG A 167 -13.64 10.16 -7.02
N GLU A 168 -12.84 9.29 -6.42
CA GLU A 168 -11.70 9.62 -5.57
C GLU A 168 -10.50 8.69 -5.86
N PRO A 169 -9.92 8.71 -7.07
CA PRO A 169 -8.88 7.77 -7.46
C PRO A 169 -7.64 7.84 -6.56
N TYR A 170 -7.29 9.01 -6.03
CA TYR A 170 -6.13 9.18 -5.13
C TYR A 170 -6.37 8.69 -3.70
N ARG A 171 -7.60 8.31 -3.34
CA ARG A 171 -7.90 7.70 -2.05
C ARG A 171 -7.15 6.39 -1.88
N VAL A 172 -7.03 5.60 -2.95
CA VAL A 172 -6.35 4.30 -2.91
C VAL A 172 -4.86 4.43 -2.56
N ALA A 173 -4.24 5.56 -2.89
CA ALA A 173 -2.84 5.81 -2.56
C ALA A 173 -2.58 5.98 -1.05
N ARG A 174 -3.60 6.47 -0.32
CA ARG A 174 -3.55 6.68 1.13
C ARG A 174 -3.99 5.46 1.92
N GLU A 175 -4.79 4.61 1.29
CA GLU A 175 -5.55 3.57 1.96
C GLU A 175 -5.09 2.15 1.63
N ILE A 176 -4.29 1.94 0.59
CA ILE A 176 -3.86 0.60 0.17
C ILE A 176 -2.33 0.52 0.08
N ASP A 177 -1.75 -0.31 0.95
CA ASP A 177 -0.32 -0.57 0.94
C ASP A 177 0.13 -1.16 -0.40
N GLY A 178 1.15 -0.53 -1.00
CA GLY A 178 1.70 -0.92 -2.29
C GLY A 178 0.97 -0.32 -3.50
N ILE A 179 -0.04 0.53 -3.29
CA ILE A 179 -0.54 1.44 -4.31
C ILE A 179 -0.10 2.84 -3.89
N GLY A 180 0.95 3.37 -4.51
CA GLY A 180 1.41 4.74 -4.27
C GLY A 180 0.78 5.75 -5.22
N PHE A 181 1.10 7.04 -5.03
CA PHE A 181 0.64 8.14 -5.88
C PHE A 181 0.80 7.85 -7.38
N LYS A 182 1.97 7.42 -7.84
CA LYS A 182 2.23 7.11 -9.26
C LYS A 182 1.26 6.08 -9.86
N THR A 183 0.88 5.07 -9.07
CA THR A 183 -0.09 4.07 -9.53
C THR A 183 -1.50 4.65 -9.54
N ALA A 184 -1.89 5.39 -8.51
CA ALA A 184 -3.18 6.08 -8.46
C ALA A 184 -3.33 7.14 -9.57
N ASP A 185 -2.27 7.89 -9.88
CA ASP A 185 -2.23 8.90 -10.95
C ASP A 185 -2.42 8.25 -12.32
N ARG A 186 -1.75 7.11 -12.57
CA ARG A 186 -1.96 6.33 -13.80
C ARG A 186 -3.41 5.85 -13.93
N ILE A 187 -4.01 5.37 -12.84
CA ILE A 187 -5.42 4.95 -12.86
C ILE A 187 -6.32 6.17 -13.15
N ALA A 188 -6.10 7.30 -12.47
CA ALA A 188 -6.88 8.52 -12.62
C ALA A 188 -6.83 9.08 -14.04
N ILE A 189 -5.64 9.22 -14.63
CA ILE A 189 -5.43 9.73 -15.99
C ILE A 189 -6.16 8.84 -16.99
N ASN A 190 -6.02 7.52 -16.87
CA ASN A 190 -6.70 6.59 -17.78
C ASN A 190 -8.23 6.56 -17.57
N LEU A 191 -8.74 6.97 -16.41
CA LEU A 191 -10.17 7.20 -16.15
C LEU A 191 -10.67 8.54 -16.71
N GLY A 192 -9.79 9.37 -17.28
CA GLY A 192 -10.12 10.65 -17.89
C GLY A 192 -10.10 11.84 -16.94
N PHE A 193 -9.45 11.74 -15.78
CA PHE A 193 -9.24 12.89 -14.91
C PHE A 193 -8.28 13.89 -15.58
N ALA A 194 -8.60 15.18 -15.47
CA ALA A 194 -7.74 16.24 -15.97
C ALA A 194 -6.42 16.30 -15.20
N ASN A 195 -5.32 16.59 -15.90
CA ASN A 195 -3.98 16.70 -15.32
C ASN A 195 -3.88 17.82 -14.26
N ASP A 196 -4.77 18.80 -14.31
CA ASP A 196 -4.82 19.91 -13.37
C ASP A 196 -5.98 19.83 -12.38
N ALA A 197 -6.64 18.67 -12.29
CA ALA A 197 -7.72 18.46 -11.36
C ALA A 197 -7.23 18.65 -9.90
N PRO A 198 -7.96 19.39 -9.05
CA PRO A 198 -7.56 19.60 -7.65
C PRO A 198 -7.18 18.32 -6.88
N PRO A 199 -7.92 17.19 -7.02
CA PRO A 199 -7.55 15.95 -6.33
C PRO A 199 -6.17 15.40 -6.73
N ARG A 200 -5.76 15.58 -7.99
CA ARG A 200 -4.43 15.18 -8.49
C ARG A 200 -3.35 16.05 -7.88
N LEU A 201 -3.56 17.36 -7.91
CA LEU A 201 -2.61 18.33 -7.41
C LEU A 201 -2.39 18.17 -5.90
N ASP A 202 -3.47 17.97 -5.13
CA ASP A 202 -3.40 17.73 -3.69
C ASP A 202 -2.59 16.47 -3.37
N ALA A 203 -2.96 15.35 -3.99
CA ALA A 203 -2.27 14.09 -3.79
C ALA A 203 -0.80 14.16 -4.24
N GLY A 204 -0.51 14.92 -5.29
CA GLY A 204 0.84 15.12 -5.80
C GLY A 204 1.72 15.99 -4.89
N ILE A 205 1.16 17.03 -4.26
CA ILE A 205 1.86 17.85 -3.26
C ILE A 205 2.22 17.00 -2.03
N LEU A 206 1.27 16.21 -1.54
CA LEU A 206 1.52 15.30 -0.42
C LEU A 206 2.58 14.26 -0.77
N TYR A 207 2.50 13.67 -1.97
CA TYR A 207 3.50 12.73 -2.46
C TYR A 207 4.89 13.36 -2.61
N ALA A 208 4.98 14.62 -3.08
CA ALA A 208 6.24 15.33 -3.15
C ALA A 208 6.88 15.51 -1.77
N LEU A 209 6.08 15.83 -0.75
CA LEU A 209 6.56 15.90 0.63
C LEU A 209 7.00 14.54 1.18
N ASP A 210 6.31 13.45 0.83
CA ASP A 210 6.71 12.09 1.23
C ASP A 210 8.07 11.71 0.61
N VAL A 211 8.28 11.99 -0.67
CA VAL A 211 9.57 11.73 -1.35
C VAL A 211 10.71 12.50 -0.68
N LEU A 212 10.49 13.79 -0.37
CA LEU A 212 11.52 14.61 0.27
C LEU A 212 11.79 14.17 1.72
N GLN A 213 10.82 13.55 2.39
CA GLN A 213 11.03 12.92 3.70
C GLN A 213 11.91 11.68 3.62
N GLU A 214 11.79 10.89 2.56
CA GLU A 214 12.70 9.76 2.32
C GLU A 214 14.15 10.25 2.14
N GLU A 215 14.36 11.49 1.68
CA GLU A 215 15.66 12.16 1.61
C GLU A 215 16.09 12.81 2.95
N GLY A 216 15.26 12.76 3.98
CA GLY A 216 15.55 13.25 5.33
C GLY A 216 15.02 14.66 5.63
N HIS A 217 14.26 15.28 4.73
CA HIS A 217 13.64 16.58 5.00
C HIS A 217 12.40 16.44 5.90
N THR A 218 12.32 17.23 6.97
CA THR A 218 11.12 17.31 7.82
C THR A 218 10.20 18.48 7.44
N ALA A 219 10.75 19.49 6.78
CA ALA A 219 10.08 20.69 6.31
C ALA A 219 10.76 21.20 5.04
N LEU A 220 10.00 21.91 4.19
CA LEU A 220 10.56 22.66 3.06
C LEU A 220 9.99 24.06 3.01
N ARG A 221 10.72 24.98 2.37
CA ARG A 221 10.17 26.30 2.07
C ARG A 221 9.02 26.16 1.09
N GLU A 222 7.97 26.94 1.29
CA GLU A 222 6.76 26.92 0.47
C GLU A 222 7.07 27.14 -1.01
N MET A 223 8.05 28.00 -1.32
CA MET A 223 8.54 28.21 -2.68
C MET A 223 9.18 26.96 -3.29
N GLU A 224 9.99 26.23 -2.52
CA GLU A 224 10.71 25.04 -2.98
C GLU A 224 9.75 23.88 -3.26
N ILE A 225 8.81 23.60 -2.34
CA ILE A 225 7.81 22.56 -2.56
C ILE A 225 6.86 22.93 -3.69
N ARG A 226 6.53 24.22 -3.86
CA ARG A 226 5.73 24.70 -4.98
C ARG A 226 6.39 24.37 -6.31
N ASP A 227 7.66 24.74 -6.46
CA ASP A 227 8.39 24.56 -7.72
C ASP A 227 8.66 23.08 -8.01
N TYR A 228 9.01 22.31 -6.97
CA TYR A 228 9.18 20.87 -7.08
C TYR A 228 7.89 20.16 -7.50
N ALA A 229 6.76 20.45 -6.82
CA ALA A 229 5.47 19.85 -7.15
C ALA A 229 4.95 20.31 -8.52
N ALA A 230 5.19 21.57 -8.91
CA ALA A 230 4.85 22.07 -10.24
C ALA A 230 5.59 21.31 -11.35
N GLY A 231 6.88 21.03 -11.16
CA GLY A 231 7.67 20.19 -12.06
C GLY A 231 7.20 18.74 -12.10
N LEU A 232 6.94 18.14 -10.94
CA LEU A 232 6.48 16.76 -10.81
C LEU A 232 5.11 16.52 -11.48
N LEU A 233 4.20 17.50 -11.36
CA LEU A 233 2.83 17.41 -11.85
C LEU A 233 2.63 18.02 -13.24
N GLU A 234 3.69 18.59 -13.81
CA GLU A 234 3.69 19.31 -15.09
C GLU A 234 2.59 20.38 -15.14
N THR A 235 2.55 21.23 -14.10
CA THR A 235 1.51 22.26 -13.93
C THR A 235 2.11 23.61 -13.53
N SER A 236 1.26 24.65 -13.44
CA SER A 236 1.73 25.99 -13.10
C SER A 236 1.93 26.18 -11.59
N ALA A 237 2.91 27.02 -11.24
CA ALA A 237 3.22 27.38 -9.86
C ALA A 237 2.02 28.07 -9.16
N GLU A 238 1.19 28.84 -9.89
CA GLU A 238 0.01 29.48 -9.30
C GLU A 238 -1.03 28.45 -8.85
N ARG A 239 -1.24 27.39 -9.63
CA ARG A 239 -2.16 26.30 -9.27
C ARG A 239 -1.69 25.57 -8.03
N ILE A 240 -0.40 25.23 -7.97
CA ILE A 240 0.19 24.60 -6.78
C ILE A 240 0.06 25.51 -5.56
N THR A 241 0.31 26.81 -5.70
CA THR A 241 0.16 27.78 -4.60
C THR A 241 -1.28 27.80 -4.07
N ALA A 242 -2.27 27.83 -4.96
CA ALA A 242 -3.68 27.78 -4.55
C ALA A 242 -4.04 26.47 -3.85
N ARG A 243 -3.43 25.34 -4.25
CA ARG A 243 -3.64 24.04 -3.58
C ARG A 243 -2.92 23.93 -2.25
N LEU A 244 -1.71 24.45 -2.12
CA LEU A 244 -1.01 24.55 -0.83
C LEU A 244 -1.85 25.32 0.19
N GLU A 245 -2.44 26.45 -0.20
CA GLU A 245 -3.34 27.21 0.67
C GLU A 245 -4.57 26.39 1.09
N ALA A 246 -5.18 25.65 0.15
CA ALA A 246 -6.31 24.78 0.43
C ALA A 246 -5.94 23.66 1.42
N LEU A 247 -4.79 23.02 1.24
CA LEU A 247 -4.28 21.95 2.10
C LEU A 247 -3.89 22.44 3.51
N VAL A 248 -3.37 23.66 3.62
CA VAL A 248 -3.14 24.30 4.92
C VAL A 248 -4.47 24.60 5.61
N THR A 249 -5.46 25.10 4.85
CA THR A 249 -6.81 25.40 5.38
C THR A 249 -7.52 24.13 5.85
N SER A 250 -7.41 23.02 5.13
CA SER A 250 -7.98 21.71 5.51
C SER A 250 -7.19 21.01 6.62
N ARG A 251 -6.02 21.54 7.02
CA ARG A 251 -5.07 20.97 7.98
C ARG A 251 -4.43 19.65 7.53
N ASP A 252 -4.41 19.41 6.23
CA ASP A 252 -3.60 18.35 5.62
C ASP A 252 -2.12 18.73 5.58
N LEU A 253 -1.81 20.03 5.69
CA LEU A 253 -0.46 20.59 5.84
C LEU A 253 -0.39 21.55 7.03
N ALA A 254 0.80 21.62 7.64
CA ALA A 254 1.15 22.65 8.61
C ALA A 254 2.03 23.71 7.95
N ARG A 255 1.74 24.99 8.23
CA ARG A 255 2.51 26.14 7.76
C ARG A 255 3.13 26.87 8.95
N HIS A 256 4.44 27.07 8.91
CA HIS A 256 5.18 27.79 9.93
C HIS A 256 5.83 29.02 9.32
N ALA A 257 5.48 30.20 9.82
CA ALA A 257 6.17 31.43 9.44
C ALA A 257 7.61 31.41 9.99
N PRO A 258 8.58 32.05 9.29
CA PRO A 258 9.94 32.18 9.80
C PRO A 258 9.96 32.85 11.18
N ALA A 259 10.55 32.19 12.18
CA ALA A 259 10.59 32.72 13.53
C ALA A 259 11.41 34.02 13.60
N GLY A 260 10.85 35.05 14.26
CA GLY A 260 11.55 36.31 14.52
C GLY A 260 11.66 37.27 13.32
N VAL A 261 10.98 36.99 12.21
CA VAL A 261 10.96 37.86 11.02
C VAL A 261 9.66 38.68 11.00
N VAL A 262 9.80 40.00 11.05
CA VAL A 262 8.70 40.94 10.77
C VAL A 262 8.60 41.07 9.25
N ASP A 263 7.41 40.84 8.69
CA ASP A 263 7.13 40.83 7.25
C ASP A 263 7.97 39.82 6.44
N PRO A 264 7.77 38.51 6.65
CA PRO A 264 8.50 37.48 5.91
C PRO A 264 8.24 37.56 4.40
N LEU A 265 9.27 37.28 3.61
CA LEU A 265 9.15 37.23 2.14
C LEU A 265 8.08 36.21 1.72
N PRO A 266 7.28 36.48 0.67
CA PRO A 266 6.30 35.52 0.17
C PRO A 266 6.95 34.16 -0.15
N GLY A 267 6.33 33.07 0.32
CA GLY A 267 6.85 31.71 0.10
C GLY A 267 8.03 31.30 0.99
N SER A 268 8.43 32.13 1.96
CA SER A 268 9.49 31.79 2.94
C SER A 268 9.01 30.90 4.09
N SER A 269 7.70 30.73 4.24
CA SER A 269 7.10 29.83 5.23
C SER A 269 7.58 28.40 5.02
N LEU A 270 7.73 27.65 6.11
CA LEU A 270 7.98 26.22 6.07
C LEU A 270 6.65 25.46 6.00
N ILE A 271 6.61 24.46 5.12
CA ILE A 271 5.50 23.53 4.95
C ILE A 271 5.93 22.16 5.48
N GLN A 272 5.06 21.54 6.27
CA GLN A 272 5.30 20.23 6.88
C GLN A 272 4.05 19.35 6.81
N LEU A 273 4.25 18.03 6.81
CA LEU A 273 3.17 17.11 7.11
C LEU A 273 2.78 17.21 8.61
N PRO A 274 1.48 17.20 8.95
CA PRO A 274 1.02 17.35 10.34
C PRO A 274 1.58 16.32 11.33
N VAL A 275 1.92 15.11 10.86
CA VAL A 275 2.52 14.08 11.70
C VAL A 275 3.94 14.47 12.12
N LEU A 276 4.72 15.02 11.18
CA LEU A 276 6.09 15.47 11.43
C LEU A 276 6.14 16.76 12.25
N ASP A 277 5.29 17.73 11.93
CA ASP A 277 5.14 18.97 12.73
C ASP A 277 4.91 18.62 14.21
N ARG A 278 3.93 17.75 14.48
CA ARG A 278 3.64 17.30 15.87
C ARG A 278 4.81 16.54 16.49
N ALA A 279 5.51 15.71 15.72
CA ALA A 279 6.65 14.95 16.23
C ALA A 279 7.80 15.88 16.61
N GLU A 280 8.14 16.84 15.74
CA GLU A 280 9.17 17.84 15.95
C GLU A 280 8.84 18.76 17.13
N ALA A 281 7.61 19.27 17.20
CA ALA A 281 7.14 20.08 18.32
C ALA A 281 7.24 19.33 19.66
N LYS A 282 6.91 18.03 19.69
CA LYS A 282 7.04 17.19 20.89
C LYS A 282 8.50 16.98 21.28
N ILE A 283 9.38 16.70 20.32
CA ILE A 283 10.82 16.52 20.58
C ILE A 283 11.41 17.81 21.13
N ALA A 284 11.14 18.95 20.49
CA ALA A 284 11.60 20.26 20.94
C ALA A 284 11.09 20.59 22.34
N ALA A 285 9.81 20.36 22.63
CA ALA A 285 9.23 20.55 23.95
C ALA A 285 9.87 19.64 25.01
N ALA A 286 10.15 18.38 24.67
CA ALA A 286 10.80 17.43 25.57
C ALA A 286 12.24 17.86 25.90
N VAL A 287 13.03 18.25 24.89
CA VAL A 287 14.39 18.76 25.08
C VAL A 287 14.38 20.03 25.93
N ARG A 288 13.50 20.99 25.61
CA ARG A 288 13.34 22.23 26.39
C ARG A 288 12.96 21.96 27.85
N ARG A 289 12.06 20.99 28.09
CA ARG A 289 11.69 20.60 29.45
C ARG A 289 12.87 19.99 30.21
N LEU A 290 13.67 19.14 29.55
CA LEU A 290 14.83 18.52 30.16
C LEU A 290 15.93 19.53 30.50
N THR A 291 16.08 20.61 29.73
CA THR A 291 17.09 21.65 29.98
C THR A 291 16.64 22.68 31.02
N LEU A 292 15.35 22.96 31.16
CA LEU A 292 14.83 23.97 32.11
C LEU A 292 14.64 23.45 33.54
N VAL A 293 14.41 22.14 33.72
CA VAL A 293 14.10 21.57 35.04
C VAL A 293 15.36 20.98 35.67
N PRO A 294 15.72 21.33 36.92
CA PRO A 294 16.90 20.79 37.59
C PRO A 294 16.84 19.26 37.71
N SER A 295 18.00 18.63 37.89
CA SER A 295 18.09 17.19 38.12
C SER A 295 17.50 16.84 39.48
N GLY A 296 16.73 15.74 39.54
CA GLY A 296 16.27 15.16 40.81
C GLY A 296 17.31 14.24 41.45
N LEU A 297 18.45 14.02 40.78
CA LEU A 297 19.54 13.22 41.32
C LEU A 297 20.27 14.00 42.42
N PRO A 298 20.82 13.32 43.45
CA PRO A 298 21.65 13.96 44.45
C PRO A 298 22.83 14.69 43.81
N PRO A 299 23.28 15.82 44.39
CA PRO A 299 24.44 16.54 43.89
C PRO A 299 25.69 15.65 43.95
N ILE A 300 26.36 15.51 42.80
CA ILE A 300 27.63 14.78 42.69
C ILE A 300 28.80 15.77 42.70
N LYS A 301 29.87 15.45 43.42
CA LYS A 301 31.14 16.18 43.33
C LYS A 301 31.84 15.78 42.03
N ILE A 302 31.55 16.48 40.94
CA ILE A 302 31.98 16.12 39.58
C ILE A 302 33.49 15.88 39.50
N ASP A 303 34.32 16.77 40.06
CA ASP A 303 35.78 16.61 40.00
C ASP A 303 36.27 15.34 40.69
N ALA A 304 35.69 15.01 41.85
CA ALA A 304 36.01 13.79 42.58
C ALA A 304 35.55 12.54 41.81
N ALA A 305 34.40 12.62 41.13
CA ALA A 305 33.88 11.53 40.30
C ALA A 305 34.79 11.25 39.09
N VAL A 306 35.34 12.28 38.46
CA VAL A 306 36.30 12.14 37.35
C VAL A 306 37.58 11.45 37.83
N VAL A 307 38.15 11.89 38.96
CA VAL A 307 39.36 11.27 39.53
C VAL A 307 39.10 9.80 39.91
N TRP A 308 37.94 9.51 40.49
CA TRP A 308 37.53 8.14 40.80
C TRP A 308 37.42 7.27 39.55
N ALA A 309 36.85 7.81 38.46
CA ALA A 309 36.74 7.11 37.19
C ALA A 309 38.11 6.83 36.55
N GLU A 310 39.07 7.77 36.61
CA GLU A 310 40.45 7.56 36.14
C GLU A 310 41.16 6.46 36.92
N ALA A 311 41.02 6.46 38.25
CA ALA A 311 41.61 5.43 39.11
C ALA A 311 41.04 4.04 38.80
N LYS A 312 39.73 3.93 38.54
CA LYS A 312 39.08 2.67 38.19
C LYS A 312 39.42 2.21 36.76
N ALA A 313 39.60 3.15 35.83
CA ALA A 313 39.94 2.86 34.44
C ALA A 313 41.42 2.46 34.25
N GLY A 314 42.31 2.86 35.17
CA GLY A 314 43.74 2.57 35.11
C GLY A 314 44.50 3.48 34.14
N PHE A 315 43.88 4.55 33.65
CA PHE A 315 44.50 5.56 32.80
C PHE A 315 43.87 6.93 33.03
N VAL A 316 44.60 7.97 32.60
CA VAL A 316 44.17 9.36 32.72
C VAL A 316 43.37 9.74 31.47
N PHE A 317 42.22 10.38 31.64
CA PHE A 317 41.42 10.86 30.51
C PHE A 317 42.08 12.08 29.87
N ALA A 318 42.01 12.17 28.55
CA ALA A 318 42.39 13.39 27.83
C ALA A 318 41.46 14.55 28.24
N GLU A 319 41.92 15.79 28.07
CA GLU A 319 41.18 16.99 28.46
C GLU A 319 39.76 17.04 27.86
N ALA A 320 39.61 16.71 26.57
CA ALA A 320 38.31 16.65 25.91
C ALA A 320 37.39 15.56 26.49
N GLN A 321 37.94 14.41 26.90
CA GLN A 321 37.18 13.34 27.55
C GLN A 321 36.73 13.75 28.95
N ARG A 322 37.59 14.43 29.72
CA ARG A 322 37.24 15.00 31.03
C ARG A 322 36.12 16.03 30.89
N ALA A 323 36.22 16.94 29.92
CA ALA A 323 35.18 17.93 29.64
C ALA A 323 33.85 17.26 29.29
N GLY A 324 33.87 16.21 28.46
CA GLY A 324 32.69 15.41 28.14
C GLY A 324 32.04 14.76 29.35
N ILE A 325 32.83 14.11 30.22
CA ILE A 325 32.33 13.49 31.46
C ILE A 325 31.76 14.55 32.41
N ARG A 326 32.45 15.69 32.59
CA ARG A 326 31.97 16.81 33.42
C ARG A 326 30.63 17.34 32.91
N SER A 327 30.50 17.55 31.60
CA SER A 327 29.26 18.01 30.96
C SER A 327 28.12 17.02 31.16
N ALA A 328 28.37 15.73 30.96
CA ALA A 328 27.36 14.68 31.12
C ALA A 328 26.89 14.50 32.58
N LEU A 329 27.77 14.68 33.57
CA LEU A 329 27.39 14.65 34.98
C LEU A 329 26.70 15.94 35.46
N GLY A 330 26.97 17.07 34.81
CA GLY A 330 26.45 18.39 35.18
C GLY A 330 25.11 18.75 34.53
N ALA A 331 24.73 18.09 33.43
CA ALA A 331 23.52 18.40 32.67
C ALA A 331 22.63 17.16 32.47
N LYS A 332 21.30 17.36 32.43
CA LYS A 332 20.33 16.27 32.17
C LYS A 332 20.35 15.78 30.72
N VAL A 333 20.83 16.62 29.81
CA VAL A 333 21.02 16.31 28.39
C VAL A 333 22.43 16.74 28.03
N SER A 334 23.22 15.81 27.51
CA SER A 334 24.56 16.06 27.02
C SER A 334 24.77 15.32 25.71
N VAL A 335 25.52 15.93 24.81
CA VAL A 335 25.85 15.36 23.50
C VAL A 335 27.37 15.19 23.43
N LEU A 336 27.82 13.94 23.37
CA LEU A 336 29.24 13.61 23.22
C LEU A 336 29.53 13.22 21.77
N THR A 337 30.21 14.10 21.04
CA THR A 337 30.60 13.87 19.65
C THR A 337 32.11 13.60 19.53
N GLY A 338 32.52 12.93 18.45
CA GLY A 338 33.93 12.69 18.16
C GLY A 338 34.12 11.73 16.99
N GLY A 339 35.23 11.85 16.25
CA GLY A 339 35.56 10.96 15.14
C GLY A 339 35.96 9.54 15.59
N PRO A 340 36.25 8.61 14.67
CA PRO A 340 36.85 7.31 15.00
C PRO A 340 38.13 7.47 15.83
N GLY A 341 38.36 6.59 16.81
CA GLY A 341 39.58 6.60 17.62
C GLY A 341 39.68 7.69 18.70
N THR A 342 38.72 8.61 18.81
CA THR A 342 38.74 9.72 19.80
C THR A 342 38.43 9.32 21.25
N GLY A 343 38.32 8.02 21.55
CA GLY A 343 38.13 7.53 22.91
C GLY A 343 36.72 7.75 23.49
N LYS A 344 35.68 7.94 22.66
CA LYS A 344 34.27 8.06 23.11
C LYS A 344 33.81 6.90 24.00
N THR A 345 34.21 5.67 23.66
CA THR A 345 33.86 4.46 24.42
C THR A 345 34.46 4.49 25.82
N SER A 346 35.64 5.07 25.98
CA SER A 346 36.28 5.25 27.30
C SER A 346 35.51 6.26 28.15
N SER A 347 35.04 7.37 27.55
CA SER A 347 34.17 8.33 28.24
C SER A 347 32.81 7.74 28.62
N LEU A 348 32.21 6.91 27.75
CA LEU A 348 30.94 6.23 28.05
C LEU A 348 31.06 5.18 29.16
N ARG A 349 32.19 4.45 29.24
CA ARG A 349 32.44 3.49 30.34
C ARG A 349 32.66 4.17 31.69
N ALA A 350 33.02 5.45 31.68
CA ALA A 350 33.25 6.24 32.88
C ALA A 350 31.97 6.85 33.47
N LEU A 351 30.93 7.03 32.64
CA LEU A 351 29.60 7.55 33.01
C LEU A 351 28.70 6.43 33.54
#